data_AF-A0A3D6C1L3-F1
#
_entry.id   AF-A0A3D6C1L3-F1
#
_cell.length_a   1.000
_cell.length_b   1.000
_cell.length_c   1.000
_cell.angle_alpha   90.00
_cell.angle_beta   90.00
_cell.angle_gamma   90.00
#
_symmetry.space_group_name_H-M   'P 1'
#
loop_
_entity.id
_entity.type
_entity.pdbx_description
1 polymer ?
#
loop_
_entity_poly.entity_id
_entity_poly.type
_entity_poly.pdbx_seq_one_letter_code
_entity_poly.pdbx_strand_id
1 'polypeptide(L)'
;MILTICVCFAALLLLGMPIAVILGITTLVCLVFFTSTPLHIITQQLFNALDKFVLLAIPFFILAGAIMTRGGIARKLVAFVNALVG
;
A
#
# COMPACT_ATOMS: atom_id res chain seq x y z
N MET A 1 -24.39 7.46 -13.96
CA MET A 1 -23.37 7.22 -12.93
C MET A 1 -23.39 5.76 -12.44
N ILE A 2 -24.46 5.30 -11.76
CA ILE A 2 -24.53 3.90 -11.27
C ILE A 2 -24.52 2.86 -12.39
N LEU A 3 -25.31 3.07 -13.45
CA LEU A 3 -25.42 2.12 -14.56
C LEU A 3 -24.10 1.99 -15.34
N THR A 4 -23.39 3.11 -15.53
CA THR A 4 -22.05 3.13 -16.15
C THR A 4 -21.01 2.37 -15.33
N ILE A 5 -21.06 2.49 -14.00
CA ILE A 5 -20.20 1.73 -13.08
C ILE A 5 -20.49 0.23 -13.21
N CYS A 6 -21.75 -0.18 -13.14
CA CYS A 6 -22.13 -1.60 -13.22
C CYS A 6 -21.72 -2.24 -14.55
N VAL A 7 -21.94 -1.56 -15.67
CA VAL A 7 -21.57 -2.07 -17.00
C VAL A 7 -20.05 -2.15 -17.16
N CYS A 8 -19.31 -1.11 -16.75
CA CYS A 8 -17.86 -1.09 -16.86
C CYS A 8 -17.22 -2.16 -15.95
N PHE A 9 -17.67 -2.26 -14.70
CA PHE A 9 -17.20 -3.28 -13.76
C PHE A 9 -17.46 -4.70 -14.28
N ALA A 10 -18.67 -5.00 -14.75
CA ALA A 10 -19.01 -6.31 -15.29
C ALA A 10 -18.20 -6.66 -16.55
N ALA A 11 -18.00 -5.70 -17.46
CA ALA A 11 -17.20 -5.90 -18.67
C ALA A 11 -15.73 -6.22 -18.35
N LEU A 12 -15.11 -5.47 -17.43
CA LEU A 12 -13.73 -5.70 -17.01
C LEU A 12 -13.56 -7.00 -16.21
N LEU A 13 -14.57 -7.40 -15.45
CA LEU A 13 -14.58 -8.67 -14.72
C LEU A 13 -14.62 -9.86 -15.68
N LEU A 14 -15.44 -9.80 -16.74
CA LEU A 14 -15.47 -10.82 -17.78
C LEU A 14 -14.15 -10.93 -18.55
N LEU A 15 -13.39 -9.84 -18.62
CA LEU A 15 -12.04 -9.83 -19.20
C LEU A 15 -10.98 -10.52 -18.33
N GLY A 16 -11.34 -10.97 -17.11
CA GLY A 16 -10.45 -11.70 -16.21
C GLY A 16 -9.38 -10.84 -15.52
N MET A 17 -9.53 -9.51 -15.50
CA MET A 17 -8.56 -8.63 -14.86
C MET A 17 -8.59 -8.72 -13.32
N PRO A 18 -7.47 -8.48 -12.63
CA PRO A 18 -7.44 -8.43 -11.17
C PRO A 18 -8.35 -7.33 -10.63
N ILE A 19 -9.12 -7.63 -9.57
CA ILE A 19 -10.18 -6.75 -9.01
C ILE A 19 -9.68 -5.33 -8.72
N ALA A 20 -8.44 -5.18 -8.24
CA ALA A 20 -7.83 -3.87 -7.98
C ALA A 20 -7.79 -2.97 -9.23
N VAL A 21 -7.48 -3.54 -10.39
CA VAL A 21 -7.43 -2.82 -11.67
C VAL A 21 -8.84 -2.45 -12.13
N ILE A 22 -9.81 -3.35 -11.93
CA ILE A 22 -11.23 -3.11 -12.25
C ILE A 22 -11.74 -1.90 -11.47
N LEU A 23 -11.53 -1.87 -10.16
CA LEU A 23 -11.96 -0.77 -9.29
C LEU A 23 -11.29 0.55 -9.68
N GLY A 24 -10.00 0.53 -9.98
CA GLY A 24 -9.26 1.72 -10.42
C GLY A 24 -9.81 2.32 -11.72
N ILE A 25 -10.00 1.48 -12.75
CA ILE A 25 -10.51 1.92 -14.06
C ILE A 25 -11.96 2.40 -13.95
N THR A 26 -12.80 1.67 -13.23
CA THR A 26 -14.22 2.04 -13.07
C THR A 26 -14.37 3.39 -12.34
N THR A 27 -13.51 3.65 -11.34
CA THR A 27 -13.47 4.93 -10.61
C THR A 27 -12.98 6.07 -11.51
N LEU A 28 -11.94 5.82 -12.33
CA LEU A 28 -11.43 6.79 -13.31
C LEU A 28 -12.49 7.18 -14.33
N VAL A 29 -13.17 6.20 -14.92
CA VAL A 29 -14.25 6.43 -15.90
C VAL A 29 -15.39 7.22 -15.25
N CYS A 30 -15.75 6.92 -14.01
CA CYS A 30 -16.79 7.69 -13.31
C CYS A 30 -16.37 9.14 -13.08
N LEU A 31 -15.13 9.38 -12.65
CA LEU A 31 -14.63 10.72 -12.35
C LEU A 31 -14.59 11.61 -13.60
N VAL A 32 -14.15 11.06 -14.74
CA VAL A 32 -14.03 11.82 -16.01
C VAL A 32 -15.40 12.17 -16.59
N PHE A 33 -16.37 11.25 -16.56
CA PHE A 33 -17.63 11.42 -17.28
C PHE A 33 -18.77 12.02 -16.45
N PHE A 34 -18.76 11.87 -15.13
CA PHE A 34 -19.90 12.25 -14.27
C PHE A 34 -19.56 13.32 -13.24
N THR A 35 -18.36 13.86 -13.26
CA THR A 35 -17.87 14.69 -12.18
C THR A 35 -16.96 15.78 -12.73
N SER A 36 -17.20 17.03 -12.33
CA SER A 36 -16.34 18.19 -12.64
C SER A 36 -15.15 18.32 -11.68
N THR A 37 -14.97 17.33 -10.80
CA THR A 37 -13.88 17.29 -9.83
C THR A 37 -12.57 17.13 -10.59
N PRO A 38 -11.57 17.96 -10.27
CA PRO A 38 -10.32 17.95 -11.00
C PRO A 38 -9.56 16.63 -10.80
N LEU A 39 -9.02 16.11 -11.90
CA LEU A 39 -8.32 14.83 -11.96
C LEU A 39 -7.11 14.70 -11.02
N HIS A 40 -6.60 15.81 -10.49
CA HIS A 40 -5.50 15.81 -9.50
C HIS A 40 -5.86 15.11 -8.19
N ILE A 41 -7.15 14.92 -7.89
CA ILE A 41 -7.57 14.18 -6.69
C ILE A 41 -7.16 12.71 -6.77
N ILE A 42 -7.07 12.13 -7.97
CA ILE A 42 -6.60 10.75 -8.14
C ILE A 42 -5.12 10.63 -7.77
N THR A 43 -4.28 11.54 -8.26
CA THR A 43 -2.86 11.57 -7.91
C THR A 43 -2.68 11.82 -6.42
N GLN A 44 -3.42 12.76 -5.83
CA GLN A 44 -3.37 13.01 -4.39
C GLN A 44 -3.76 11.76 -3.57
N GLN A 45 -4.80 11.04 -3.97
CA GLN A 45 -5.24 9.83 -3.27
C GLN A 45 -4.22 8.69 -3.38
N LEU A 46 -3.55 8.56 -4.53
CA LEU A 46 -2.46 7.60 -4.73
C LEU A 46 -1.25 7.92 -3.85
N PHE A 47 -0.83 9.19 -3.78
CA PHE A 47 0.24 9.62 -2.89
C PHE A 47 -0.13 9.42 -1.41
N ASN A 48 -1.34 9.79 -1.01
CA ASN A 48 -1.85 9.53 0.35
C ASN A 48 -1.89 8.03 0.72
N ALA A 49 -2.08 7.15 -0.26
CA ALA A 49 -2.03 5.70 -0.04
C ALA A 49 -0.59 5.21 0.20
N LEU A 50 0.40 5.84 -0.41
CA LEU A 50 1.83 5.56 -0.20
C LEU A 50 2.34 6.18 1.10
N ASP A 51 1.84 7.34 1.50
CA ASP A 51 2.26 8.02 2.74
C ASP A 51 1.81 7.31 4.04
N LYS A 52 1.11 6.18 3.94
CA LYS A 52 0.74 5.38 5.11
C LYS A 52 1.99 4.72 5.70
N PHE A 53 2.22 4.96 7.00
CA PHE A 53 3.12 4.36 8.01
C PHE A 53 4.02 3.17 7.61
N VAL A 54 3.55 2.26 6.75
CA VAL A 54 4.28 1.12 6.18
C VAL A 54 5.56 1.53 5.45
N LEU A 55 5.53 2.56 4.62
CA LEU A 55 6.73 3.00 3.88
C LEU A 55 7.77 3.62 4.80
N LEU A 56 7.33 4.22 5.90
CA LEU A 56 8.16 4.72 6.98
C LEU A 56 8.67 3.59 7.89
N ALA A 57 7.97 2.46 7.99
CA ALA A 57 8.44 1.30 8.74
C ALA A 57 9.75 0.73 8.17
N ILE A 58 9.94 0.72 6.84
CA ILE A 58 11.15 0.20 6.18
C ILE A 58 12.43 0.93 6.67
N PRO A 59 12.58 2.26 6.55
CA PRO A 59 13.76 2.97 7.01
C PRO A 59 13.94 2.86 8.52
N PHE A 60 12.87 2.86 9.31
CA PHE A 60 12.98 2.66 10.76
C PHE A 60 13.44 1.27 11.16
N PHE A 61 13.02 0.21 10.45
CA PHE A 61 13.55 -1.15 10.66
C PHE A 61 15.04 -1.22 10.32
N ILE A 62 15.46 -0.61 9.21
CA ILE A 62 16.88 -0.54 8.82
C ILE A 62 17.69 0.21 9.89
N LEU A 63 17.19 1.35 10.36
CA LEU A 63 17.83 2.15 11.41
C LEU A 63 17.92 1.37 12.73
N ALA A 64 16.83 0.74 13.17
CA ALA A 64 16.80 -0.09 14.37
C ALA A 64 17.79 -1.25 14.26
N GLY A 65 17.84 -1.93 13.11
CA GLY A 65 18.81 -2.99 12.84
C GLY A 65 20.27 -2.50 12.89
N ALA A 66 20.54 -1.31 12.33
CA ALA A 66 21.86 -0.69 12.38
C ALA A 66 22.27 -0.32 13.82
N ILE A 67 21.35 0.23 14.61
CA ILE A 67 21.56 0.54 16.04
C ILE A 67 21.81 -0.75 16.83
N MET A 68 21.02 -1.80 16.62
CA MET A 68 21.17 -3.09 17.30
C MET A 68 22.52 -3.74 17.00
N THR A 69 22.98 -3.63 15.75
CA THR A 69 24.26 -4.18 15.30
C THR A 69 25.44 -3.40 15.86
N ARG A 70 25.43 -2.05 15.76
CA ARG A 70 26.51 -1.20 16.27
C ARG A 70 26.56 -1.15 17.79
N GLY A 71 25.41 -1.14 18.46
CA GLY A 71 25.30 -1.10 19.92
C GLY A 71 25.55 -2.45 20.60
N GLY A 72 25.81 -3.52 19.83
CA GLY A 72 26.02 -4.87 20.37
C GLY A 72 24.78 -5.49 21.03
N ILE A 73 23.62 -4.84 20.96
CA ILE A 73 22.35 -5.31 21.53
C ILE A 73 21.96 -6.63 20.89
N ALA A 74 22.13 -6.77 19.57
CA ALA A 74 21.88 -8.02 18.86
C ALA A 74 22.70 -9.19 19.45
N ARG A 75 23.99 -8.94 19.73
CA ARG A 75 24.88 -9.96 20.30
C ARG A 75 24.51 -10.30 21.75
N LYS A 76 24.11 -9.31 22.56
CA LYS A 76 23.61 -9.50 23.94
C LYS A 76 22.30 -10.29 23.99
N LEU A 77 21.37 -10.02 23.07
CA LEU A 77 20.11 -10.77 22.94
C LEU A 77 20.37 -12.24 22.59
N VAL A 78 21.25 -12.51 21.62
CA VAL A 78 21.62 -13.89 21.25
C VAL A 78 22.26 -14.61 22.43
N ALA A 79 23.17 -13.97 23.15
CA ALA A 79 23.78 -14.55 24.35
C ALA A 79 22.75 -14.85 25.45
N PHE A 80 21.78 -13.95 25.66
CA PHE A 80 20.71 -14.13 26.65
C PHE A 80 19.80 -15.32 26.31
N VAL A 81 19.36 -15.43 25.04
CA VAL A 81 18.53 -16.56 24.59
C VAL A 81 19.31 -17.87 24.68
N ASN A 82 20.59 -17.88 24.29
CA ASN A 82 21.44 -19.06 24.42
C ASN A 82 21.60 -19.52 25.88
N ALA A 83 21.62 -18.60 26.86
CA ALA A 83 21.70 -18.94 28.28
C ALA A 83 20.38 -19.43 28.89
N LEU A 84 19.25 -19.26 28.20
CA LEU A 84 17.93 -19.76 28.62
C LEU A 84 17.59 -21.12 28.02
N VAL A 85 18.05 -21.39 26.80
CA VAL A 85 17.71 -22.59 26.03
C VAL A 85 18.84 -23.62 26.02
N GLY A 86 20.09 -23.20 26.28
CA GLY A 86 21.25 -24.06 26.53
C GLY A 86 21.61 -24.11 28.01
#